data_AF-A0A6P7GTE9-F1
#
_entry.id   AF-A0A6P7GTE9-F1
#
_cell.length_a   1.000
_cell.length_b   1.000
_cell.length_c   1.000
_cell.angle_alpha   90.00
_cell.angle_beta   90.00
_cell.angle_gamma   90.00
#
_symmetry.space_group_name_H-M   'P 1'
#
loop_
_entity.id
_entity.type
_entity.pdbx_description
1 polymer ?
#
loop_
_entity_poly.entity_id
_entity_poly.type
_entity_poly.pdbx_seq_one_letter_code
_entity_poly.pdbx_strand_id
1 'polypeptide(L)'
;MNWIMLTVFIFLGLTNAEKVPERRAVLRRATRRALESTGGSYFADIENEIINNCVENGLSSSGADDLKVTFAKMKYCMSGTSIYKIAKNEYISKIEECSRDAFRDSTACLANKQKYLPEFVLDYVQSIVEYLYDVKDLYADSEIIGCLKNFGRYAIQIEYIKCLATESQKAGADQNIPNSRQEYCRIYVPASQCFPNTYKQYCPNTEKINKLFTDFNNAVMSPCQE
;
A
#
# COMPACT_ATOMS: atom_id res chain seq x y z
N MET A 1 1.09 13.39 16.08
CA MET A 1 0.52 12.04 15.84
C MET A 1 -0.15 12.10 14.48
N ASN A 2 0.36 11.38 13.46
CA ASN A 2 -0.38 10.93 12.25
C ASN A 2 0.54 10.47 11.10
N TRP A 3 1.80 10.12 11.35
CA TRP A 3 2.69 9.53 10.33
C TRP A 3 2.55 8.01 10.16
N ILE A 4 1.46 7.46 10.68
CA ILE A 4 1.39 6.04 10.99
C ILE A 4 -0.02 5.49 10.74
N MET A 5 -0.50 5.63 9.51
CA MET A 5 -1.59 4.79 8.99
C MET A 5 -1.14 4.16 7.67
N LEU A 6 -0.11 3.32 7.80
CA LEU A 6 0.62 2.69 6.71
C LEU A 6 0.12 1.26 6.52
N THR A 7 -0.95 1.03 5.75
CA THR A 7 -1.30 -0.33 5.28
C THR A 7 -2.02 -0.33 3.94
N VAL A 8 -1.88 -1.46 3.25
CA VAL A 8 -1.85 -1.63 1.80
C VAL A 8 -3.22 -1.70 1.13
N PHE A 9 -3.36 -1.01 0.00
CA PHE A 9 -4.48 -1.12 -0.95
C PHE A 9 -4.51 -2.51 -1.60
N ILE A 10 -5.51 -3.33 -1.24
CA ILE A 10 -5.84 -4.58 -1.97
C ILE A 10 -7.36 -4.71 -2.19
N PHE A 11 -8.20 -3.67 -2.35
CA PHE A 11 -9.67 -3.94 -2.32
C PHE A 11 -10.57 -3.43 -3.44
N LEU A 12 -10.12 -2.55 -4.34
CA LEU A 12 -10.99 -2.18 -5.45
C LEU A 12 -11.11 -3.28 -6.51
N GLY A 13 -10.09 -4.13 -6.68
CA GLY A 13 -10.09 -5.20 -7.69
C GLY A 13 -10.64 -6.56 -7.24
N LEU A 14 -10.77 -6.85 -5.93
CA LEU A 14 -11.37 -8.11 -5.46
C LEU A 14 -12.91 -8.12 -5.55
N THR A 15 -13.51 -7.03 -6.01
CA THR A 15 -14.97 -6.80 -6.00
C THR A 15 -15.74 -7.58 -7.07
N ASN A 16 -15.08 -8.10 -8.12
CA ASN A 16 -15.79 -8.54 -9.34
C ASN A 16 -15.28 -9.84 -10.01
N ALA A 17 -14.64 -10.77 -9.30
CA ALA A 17 -14.22 -12.04 -9.91
C ALA A 17 -15.30 -13.14 -9.72
N GLU A 18 -15.96 -13.52 -10.82
CA GLU A 18 -16.75 -14.75 -11.10
C GLU A 18 -17.77 -15.30 -10.08
N LYS A 19 -18.84 -15.91 -10.60
CA LYS A 19 -19.90 -16.59 -9.85
C LYS A 19 -19.33 -17.85 -9.16
N VAL A 20 -18.89 -17.71 -7.90
CA VAL A 20 -18.45 -18.82 -7.04
C VAL A 20 -19.61 -19.24 -6.12
N PRO A 21 -19.77 -20.54 -5.80
CA PRO A 21 -20.85 -21.07 -4.94
C PRO A 21 -21.07 -20.27 -3.64
N GLU A 22 -22.34 -20.15 -3.25
CA GLU A 22 -22.90 -19.22 -2.25
C GLU A 22 -22.12 -19.13 -0.92
N ARG A 23 -21.63 -20.26 -0.39
CA ARG A 23 -20.83 -20.28 0.86
C ARG A 23 -19.48 -19.55 0.74
N ARG A 24 -18.83 -19.59 -0.42
CA ARG A 24 -17.56 -18.87 -0.65
C ARG A 24 -17.78 -17.37 -0.86
N ALA A 25 -18.96 -16.96 -1.34
CA ALA A 25 -19.30 -15.55 -1.57
C ALA A 25 -19.50 -14.74 -0.27
N VAL A 26 -20.01 -15.36 0.80
CA VAL A 26 -20.11 -14.72 2.13
C VAL A 26 -18.73 -14.58 2.76
N LEU A 27 -17.93 -15.65 2.66
CA LEU A 27 -16.57 -15.72 3.20
C LEU A 27 -15.64 -14.68 2.56
N ARG A 28 -15.69 -14.56 1.23
CA ARG A 28 -14.96 -13.53 0.47
C ARG A 28 -15.38 -12.10 0.83
N ARG A 29 -16.68 -11.85 1.06
CA ARG A 29 -17.18 -10.54 1.50
C ARG A 29 -16.66 -10.15 2.88
N ALA A 30 -16.57 -11.11 3.81
CA ALA A 30 -16.01 -10.88 5.14
C ALA A 30 -14.50 -10.59 5.10
N THR A 31 -13.73 -11.38 4.33
CA THR A 31 -12.29 -11.15 4.12
C THR A 31 -12.04 -9.80 3.44
N ARG A 32 -12.87 -9.44 2.44
CA ARG A 32 -12.83 -8.13 1.78
C ARG A 32 -13.03 -6.98 2.78
N ARG A 33 -14.08 -7.02 3.62
CA ARG A 33 -14.34 -5.96 4.62
C ARG A 33 -13.23 -5.84 5.66
N ALA A 34 -12.70 -6.98 6.13
CA ALA A 34 -11.62 -7.03 7.12
C ALA A 34 -10.31 -6.40 6.60
N LEU A 35 -10.11 -6.43 5.29
CA LEU A 35 -8.92 -5.87 4.66
C LEU A 35 -9.16 -4.45 4.10
N GLU A 36 -10.39 -4.10 3.72
CA GLU A 36 -10.83 -2.73 3.39
C GLU A 36 -10.65 -1.78 4.58
N SER A 37 -10.95 -2.23 5.81
CA SER A 37 -10.80 -1.41 7.03
C SER A 37 -9.37 -1.03 7.36
N THR A 38 -8.39 -1.69 6.75
CA THR A 38 -6.97 -1.55 7.08
C THR A 38 -6.21 -0.78 5.98
N GLY A 39 -6.69 -0.74 4.73
CA GLY A 39 -5.84 -0.43 3.56
C GLY A 39 -6.04 0.89 2.80
N GLY A 40 -7.06 1.69 3.11
CA GLY A 40 -7.43 2.85 2.26
C GLY A 40 -6.66 4.16 2.49
N SER A 41 -5.94 4.30 3.61
CA SER A 41 -5.37 5.58 4.05
C SER A 41 -4.02 5.91 3.42
N TYR A 42 -3.18 4.90 3.13
CA TYR A 42 -1.76 5.14 2.82
C TYR A 42 -1.51 6.05 1.61
N PHE A 43 -2.11 5.76 0.44
CA PHE A 43 -1.89 6.63 -0.73
C PHE A 43 -2.50 8.01 -0.55
N ALA A 44 -3.62 8.13 0.18
CA ALA A 44 -4.19 9.44 0.49
C ALA A 44 -3.24 10.24 1.40
N ASP A 45 -2.60 9.58 2.36
CA ASP A 45 -1.61 10.21 3.25
C ASP A 45 -0.37 10.65 2.46
N ILE A 46 0.19 9.79 1.60
CA ILE A 46 1.33 10.13 0.72
C ILE A 46 0.97 11.25 -0.28
N GLU A 47 -0.22 11.21 -0.89
CA GLU A 47 -0.72 12.28 -1.77
C GLU A 47 -0.73 13.62 -1.02
N ASN A 48 -1.32 13.65 0.18
CA ASN A 48 -1.37 14.85 1.02
C ASN A 48 0.03 15.32 1.42
N GLU A 49 0.93 14.39 1.75
CA GLU A 49 2.31 14.69 2.15
C GLU A 49 3.10 15.33 1.00
N ILE A 50 2.98 14.78 -0.22
CA ILE A 50 3.57 15.36 -1.43
C ILE A 50 3.01 16.76 -1.67
N ILE A 51 1.68 16.94 -1.61
CA ILE A 51 1.05 18.24 -1.83
C ILE A 51 1.54 19.26 -0.80
N ASN A 52 1.56 18.89 0.48
CA ASN A 52 2.01 19.76 1.56
C ASN A 52 3.48 20.17 1.39
N ASN A 53 4.36 19.21 1.07
CA ASN A 53 5.78 19.51 0.81
C ASN A 53 5.95 20.41 -0.42
N CYS A 54 5.15 20.21 -1.47
CA CYS A 54 5.19 21.09 -2.63
C CYS A 54 4.74 22.53 -2.29
N VAL A 55 3.71 22.70 -1.45
CA VAL A 55 3.28 24.01 -0.95
C VAL A 55 4.39 24.67 -0.11
N GLU A 56 5.02 23.91 0.78
CA GLU A 56 6.17 24.39 1.58
C GLU A 56 7.37 24.78 0.70
N ASN A 57 7.55 24.12 -0.44
CA ASN A 57 8.57 24.44 -1.45
C ASN A 57 8.15 25.59 -2.41
N GLY A 58 7.03 26.26 -2.16
CA GLY A 58 6.62 27.47 -2.89
C GLY A 58 5.58 27.24 -3.99
N LEU A 59 4.97 26.05 -4.09
CA LEU A 59 3.82 25.84 -4.97
C LEU A 59 2.65 26.73 -4.50
N SER A 60 2.07 27.49 -5.43
CA SER A 60 0.91 28.34 -5.13
C SER A 60 -0.32 27.50 -4.73
N SER A 61 -1.30 28.12 -4.08
CA SER A 61 -2.57 27.46 -3.76
C SER A 61 -3.27 26.89 -5.01
N SER A 62 -3.24 27.63 -6.12
CA SER A 62 -3.79 27.14 -7.40
C SER A 62 -3.02 25.93 -7.92
N GLY A 63 -1.69 25.94 -7.81
CA GLY A 63 -0.86 24.79 -8.21
C GLY A 63 -1.10 23.56 -7.32
N ALA A 64 -1.34 23.75 -6.03
CA ALA A 64 -1.72 22.66 -5.12
C ALA A 64 -3.09 22.05 -5.48
N ASP A 65 -4.05 22.88 -5.89
CA ASP A 65 -5.34 22.40 -6.37
C ASP A 65 -5.23 21.66 -7.72
N ASP A 66 -4.40 22.16 -8.63
CA ASP A 66 -4.09 21.45 -9.88
C ASP A 66 -3.45 20.08 -9.60
N LEU A 67 -2.51 20.00 -8.65
CA LEU A 67 -1.88 18.74 -8.25
C LEU A 67 -2.90 17.75 -7.66
N LYS A 68 -3.84 18.22 -6.83
CA LYS A 68 -4.97 17.38 -6.35
C LYS A 68 -5.82 16.86 -7.51
N VAL A 69 -6.10 17.71 -8.50
CA VAL A 69 -6.84 17.30 -9.71
C VAL A 69 -6.05 16.25 -10.48
N THR A 70 -4.73 16.38 -10.61
CA THR A 70 -3.89 15.36 -11.24
C THR A 70 -3.96 14.02 -10.51
N PHE A 71 -3.85 13.99 -9.18
CA PHE A 71 -4.06 12.76 -8.40
C PHE A 71 -5.48 12.19 -8.54
N ALA A 72 -6.51 13.03 -8.60
CA ALA A 72 -7.88 12.60 -8.85
C ALA A 72 -8.04 11.95 -10.24
N LYS A 73 -7.40 12.51 -11.28
CA LYS A 73 -7.37 11.92 -12.63
C LYS A 73 -6.68 10.56 -12.64
N MET A 74 -5.54 10.42 -11.95
CA MET A 74 -4.86 9.12 -11.79
C MET A 74 -5.80 8.07 -11.17
N LYS A 75 -6.48 8.40 -10.07
CA LYS A 75 -7.46 7.53 -9.42
C LYS A 75 -8.63 7.17 -10.33
N TYR A 76 -9.15 8.16 -11.06
CA TYR A 76 -10.23 7.93 -12.04
C TYR A 76 -9.78 6.99 -13.17
N CYS A 77 -8.58 7.19 -13.71
CA CYS A 77 -7.98 6.33 -14.74
C CYS A 77 -7.87 4.86 -14.28
N MET A 78 -7.53 4.64 -13.01
CA MET A 78 -7.46 3.30 -12.41
C MET A 78 -8.82 2.70 -12.03
N SER A 79 -9.86 3.52 -11.82
CA SER A 79 -11.14 3.08 -11.26
C SER A 79 -11.89 2.02 -12.09
N GLY A 80 -11.68 2.00 -13.41
CA GLY A 80 -12.27 1.00 -14.31
C GLY A 80 -11.49 -0.32 -14.39
N THR A 81 -10.27 -0.36 -13.85
CA THR A 81 -9.33 -1.48 -14.02
C THR A 81 -9.27 -2.28 -12.73
N SER A 82 -9.76 -3.52 -12.80
CA SER A 82 -9.76 -4.43 -11.65
C SER A 82 -8.53 -5.32 -11.68
N ILE A 83 -7.80 -5.38 -10.55
CA ILE A 83 -6.74 -6.37 -10.39
C ILE A 83 -7.28 -7.78 -10.67
N TYR A 84 -6.48 -8.62 -11.32
CA TYR A 84 -6.81 -9.97 -11.80
C TYR A 84 -7.81 -10.09 -12.96
N LYS A 85 -8.48 -9.03 -13.41
CA LYS A 85 -9.32 -9.09 -14.64
C LYS A 85 -8.50 -9.01 -15.93
N ILE A 86 -7.30 -8.47 -15.84
CA ILE A 86 -6.32 -8.35 -16.93
C ILE A 86 -5.00 -9.00 -16.51
N ALA A 87 -4.10 -9.20 -17.47
CA ALA A 87 -2.79 -9.80 -17.21
C ALA A 87 -1.94 -8.90 -16.29
N LYS A 88 -1.01 -9.50 -15.53
CA LYS A 88 -0.11 -8.78 -14.60
C LYS A 88 0.57 -7.59 -15.25
N ASN A 89 1.26 -7.83 -16.37
CA ASN A 89 2.02 -6.82 -17.08
C ASN A 89 1.10 -5.72 -17.64
N GLU A 90 -0.11 -6.07 -18.08
CA GLU A 90 -1.10 -5.10 -18.56
C GLU A 90 -1.58 -4.19 -17.41
N TYR A 91 -1.79 -4.75 -16.21
CA TYR A 91 -2.16 -3.98 -15.03
C TYR A 91 -1.05 -3.04 -14.56
N ILE A 92 0.21 -3.52 -14.57
CA ILE A 92 1.39 -2.71 -14.25
C ILE A 92 1.54 -1.56 -15.25
N SER A 93 1.48 -1.84 -16.56
CA SER A 93 1.53 -0.78 -17.58
C SER A 93 0.38 0.22 -17.44
N LYS A 94 -0.80 -0.23 -17.00
CA LYS A 94 -1.92 0.68 -16.75
C LYS A 94 -1.65 1.62 -15.57
N ILE A 95 -0.99 1.14 -14.52
CA ILE A 95 -0.56 1.97 -13.38
C ILE A 95 0.40 3.05 -13.86
N GLU A 96 1.43 2.67 -14.63
CA GLU A 96 2.42 3.61 -15.18
C GLU A 96 1.77 4.66 -16.09
N GLU A 97 0.84 4.24 -16.95
CA GLU A 97 0.09 5.15 -17.83
C GLU A 97 -0.74 6.15 -17.01
N CYS A 98 -1.52 5.64 -16.04
CA CYS A 98 -2.42 6.46 -15.24
C CYS A 98 -1.69 7.38 -14.25
N SER A 99 -0.48 7.03 -13.79
CA SER A 99 0.29 7.79 -12.80
C SER A 99 1.22 8.83 -13.43
N ARG A 100 1.45 8.79 -14.75
CA ARG A 100 2.45 9.61 -15.45
C ARG A 100 2.39 11.10 -15.14
N ASP A 101 1.21 11.70 -15.23
CA ASP A 101 1.05 13.14 -14.96
C ASP A 101 1.26 13.45 -13.48
N ALA A 102 0.70 12.63 -12.58
CA ALA A 102 0.88 12.81 -11.13
C ALA A 102 2.36 12.70 -10.73
N PHE A 103 3.06 11.75 -11.33
CA PHE A 103 4.50 11.57 -11.18
C PHE A 103 5.29 12.79 -11.64
N ARG A 104 5.04 13.26 -12.86
CA ARG A 104 5.72 14.43 -13.43
C ARG A 104 5.48 15.67 -12.56
N ASP A 105 4.22 15.94 -12.23
CA ASP A 105 3.83 17.17 -11.54
C ASP A 105 4.35 17.18 -10.09
N SER A 106 4.28 16.04 -9.38
CA SER A 106 4.86 15.89 -8.04
C SER A 106 6.39 16.03 -8.06
N THR A 107 7.07 15.39 -9.02
CA THR A 107 8.53 15.48 -9.17
C THR A 107 8.97 16.92 -9.45
N ALA A 108 8.19 17.68 -10.22
CA ALA A 108 8.52 19.06 -10.56
C ALA A 108 8.44 20.01 -9.35
N CYS A 109 7.53 19.76 -8.40
CA CYS A 109 7.33 20.63 -7.24
C CYS A 109 8.09 20.22 -5.97
N LEU A 110 8.54 18.97 -5.86
CA LEU A 110 9.35 18.51 -4.74
C LEU A 110 10.78 19.09 -4.76
N ALA A 111 11.36 19.29 -3.58
CA ALA A 111 12.76 19.66 -3.44
C ALA A 111 13.67 18.59 -4.09
N ASN A 112 14.83 19.00 -4.63
CA ASN A 112 15.73 18.08 -5.36
C ASN A 112 16.07 16.79 -4.58
N LYS A 113 16.19 16.88 -3.25
CA LYS A 113 16.49 15.75 -2.37
C LYS A 113 15.30 14.79 -2.17
N GLN A 114 14.09 15.23 -2.43
CA GLN A 114 12.83 14.50 -2.22
C GLN A 114 12.25 13.95 -3.54
N LYS A 115 12.85 14.27 -4.69
CA LYS A 115 12.39 13.81 -6.02
C LYS A 115 12.40 12.30 -6.23
N TYR A 116 13.04 11.54 -5.34
CA TYR A 116 12.97 10.07 -5.34
C TYR A 116 11.59 9.55 -4.95
N LEU A 117 10.77 10.33 -4.23
CA LEU A 117 9.56 9.81 -3.60
C LEU A 117 8.51 9.33 -4.62
N PRO A 118 8.19 10.06 -5.71
CA PRO A 118 7.24 9.57 -6.71
C PRO A 118 7.67 8.24 -7.36
N GLU A 119 8.98 8.06 -7.60
CA GLU A 119 9.59 6.82 -8.12
C GLU A 119 9.48 5.69 -7.12
N PHE A 120 9.90 5.93 -5.88
CA PHE A 120 9.74 4.98 -4.79
C PHE A 120 8.29 4.49 -4.64
N VAL A 121 7.31 5.39 -4.71
CA VAL A 121 5.88 5.05 -4.60
C VAL A 121 5.43 4.19 -5.77
N LEU A 122 5.88 4.48 -6.99
CA LEU A 122 5.57 3.68 -8.18
C LEU A 122 6.17 2.26 -8.07
N ASP A 123 7.47 2.16 -7.75
CA ASP A 123 8.17 0.88 -7.53
C ASP A 123 7.45 0.04 -6.47
N TYR A 124 7.06 0.68 -5.37
CA TYR A 124 6.30 0.04 -4.30
C TYR A 124 4.96 -0.51 -4.78
N VAL A 125 4.18 0.30 -5.51
CA VAL A 125 2.89 -0.16 -6.08
C VAL A 125 3.10 -1.35 -7.01
N GLN A 126 4.09 -1.27 -7.89
CA GLN A 126 4.40 -2.34 -8.85
C GLN A 126 4.78 -3.64 -8.13
N SER A 127 5.71 -3.56 -7.18
CA SER A 127 6.13 -4.71 -6.37
C SER A 127 4.97 -5.36 -5.61
N ILE A 128 4.08 -4.55 -5.01
CA ILE A 128 2.87 -5.07 -4.36
C ILE A 128 1.95 -5.75 -5.37
N VAL A 129 1.75 -5.16 -6.56
CA VAL A 129 0.94 -5.79 -7.62
C VAL A 129 1.54 -7.12 -8.05
N GLU A 130 2.86 -7.19 -8.24
CA GLU A 130 3.53 -8.44 -8.59
C GLU A 130 3.28 -9.53 -7.55
N TYR A 131 3.52 -9.20 -6.27
CA TYR A 131 3.20 -10.07 -5.15
C TYR A 131 1.74 -10.55 -5.19
N LEU A 132 0.78 -9.65 -5.40
CA LEU A 132 -0.64 -10.00 -5.44
C LEU A 132 -0.97 -10.99 -6.55
N TYR A 133 -0.39 -10.81 -7.74
CA TYR A 133 -0.55 -11.77 -8.83
C TYR A 133 0.11 -13.12 -8.51
N ASP A 134 1.28 -13.11 -7.89
CA ASP A 134 2.03 -14.33 -7.54
C ASP A 134 1.34 -15.14 -6.43
N VAL A 135 0.65 -14.48 -5.50
CA VAL A 135 -0.10 -15.13 -4.41
C VAL A 135 -1.61 -15.24 -4.67
N LYS A 136 -2.09 -14.93 -5.88
CA LYS A 136 -3.52 -14.90 -6.22
C LYS A 136 -4.27 -16.17 -5.79
N ASP A 137 -3.69 -17.33 -6.04
CA ASP A 137 -4.32 -18.62 -5.75
C ASP A 137 -4.33 -18.94 -4.24
N LEU A 138 -3.40 -18.38 -3.48
CA LEU A 138 -3.38 -18.53 -2.01
C LEU A 138 -4.61 -17.88 -1.38
N TYR A 139 -5.15 -16.81 -1.95
CA TYR A 139 -6.35 -16.16 -1.42
C TYR A 139 -7.64 -17.00 -1.55
N ALA A 140 -7.61 -18.09 -2.33
CA ALA A 140 -8.71 -19.06 -2.39
C ALA A 140 -8.59 -20.18 -1.33
N ASP A 141 -7.45 -20.29 -0.66
CA ASP A 141 -7.16 -21.33 0.33
C ASP A 141 -7.85 -21.05 1.67
N SER A 142 -8.46 -22.08 2.27
CA SER A 142 -9.21 -21.94 3.51
C SER A 142 -8.36 -21.55 4.72
N GLU A 143 -7.09 -21.98 4.79
CA GLU A 143 -6.17 -21.61 5.86
C GLU A 143 -5.82 -20.12 5.77
N ILE A 144 -5.49 -19.65 4.57
CA ILE A 144 -5.21 -18.24 4.29
C ILE A 144 -6.42 -17.39 4.64
N ILE A 145 -7.61 -17.77 4.15
CA ILE A 145 -8.86 -17.07 4.49
C ILE A 145 -9.11 -17.04 6.00
N GLY A 146 -8.89 -18.16 6.69
CA GLY A 146 -9.01 -18.26 8.15
C GLY A 146 -8.08 -17.29 8.86
N CYS A 147 -6.82 -17.21 8.43
CA CYS A 147 -5.83 -16.26 8.92
C CYS A 147 -6.27 -14.80 8.67
N LEU A 148 -6.67 -14.45 7.45
CA LEU A 148 -7.05 -13.08 7.08
C LEU A 148 -8.26 -12.55 7.85
N LYS A 149 -9.15 -13.42 8.36
CA LYS A 149 -10.26 -12.99 9.24
C LYS A 149 -9.78 -12.36 10.54
N ASN A 150 -8.57 -12.71 11.01
CA ASN A 150 -8.00 -12.07 12.18
C ASN A 150 -7.71 -10.58 11.92
N PHE A 151 -7.60 -10.14 10.66
CA PHE A 151 -7.13 -8.79 10.35
C PHE A 151 -8.15 -7.71 10.74
N GLY A 152 -9.44 -8.08 10.74
CA GLY A 152 -10.53 -7.22 11.19
C GLY A 152 -10.76 -7.23 12.71
N ARG A 153 -9.97 -7.98 13.49
CA ARG A 153 -10.13 -8.01 14.95
C ARG A 153 -9.52 -6.75 15.55
N TYR A 154 -10.34 -5.97 16.24
CA TYR A 154 -9.93 -4.70 16.86
C TYR A 154 -8.68 -4.82 17.75
N ALA A 155 -8.56 -5.87 18.56
CA ALA A 155 -7.38 -6.10 19.39
C ALA A 155 -6.08 -6.21 18.57
N ILE A 156 -6.15 -6.89 17.42
CA ILE A 156 -4.99 -7.08 16.54
C ILE A 156 -4.66 -5.78 15.81
N GLN A 157 -5.68 -5.01 15.40
CA GLN A 157 -5.48 -3.67 14.83
C GLN A 157 -4.76 -2.74 15.83
N ILE A 158 -5.13 -2.78 17.13
CA ILE A 158 -4.43 -2.02 18.16
C ILE A 158 -2.96 -2.44 18.28
N GLU A 159 -2.67 -3.74 18.30
CA GLU A 159 -1.29 -4.24 18.38
C GLU A 159 -0.46 -3.80 17.18
N TYR A 160 -1.06 -3.84 16.00
CA TYR A 160 -0.42 -3.40 14.77
C TYR A 160 -0.11 -1.89 14.80
N ILE A 161 -1.09 -1.06 15.20
CA ILE A 161 -0.90 0.39 15.37
C ILE A 161 0.19 0.69 16.41
N LYS A 162 0.20 -0.05 17.53
CA LYS A 162 1.24 0.09 18.58
C LYS A 162 2.63 -0.27 18.06
N CYS A 163 2.74 -1.33 17.26
CA CYS A 163 3.99 -1.69 16.62
C CYS A 163 4.48 -0.55 15.72
N LEU A 164 3.63 -0.06 14.84
CA LEU A 164 4.02 1.02 13.93
C LEU A 164 4.41 2.30 14.69
N ALA A 165 3.66 2.66 15.75
CA ALA A 165 4.00 3.77 16.65
C ALA A 165 5.38 3.62 17.28
N THR A 166 5.71 2.41 17.72
CA THR A 166 7.00 2.08 18.32
C THR A 166 8.13 2.22 17.31
N GLU A 167 7.98 1.66 16.10
CA GLU A 167 9.01 1.72 15.07
C GLU A 167 9.23 3.15 14.55
N SER A 168 8.15 3.93 14.37
CA SER A 168 8.25 5.35 14.03
C SER A 168 8.99 6.16 15.09
N GLN A 169 8.69 5.94 16.37
CA GLN A 169 9.37 6.61 17.48
C GLN A 169 10.87 6.24 17.52
N LYS A 170 11.21 4.95 17.37
CA LYS A 170 12.61 4.49 17.32
C LYS A 170 13.37 5.08 16.15
N ALA A 171 12.72 5.21 15.00
CA ALA A 171 13.35 5.72 13.79
C ALA A 171 13.59 7.24 13.84
N GLY A 172 12.99 7.94 14.81
CA GLY A 172 13.01 9.40 14.90
C GLY A 172 12.25 10.05 13.75
N ALA A 173 11.21 9.37 13.23
CA ALA A 173 10.42 9.88 12.12
C ALA A 173 9.74 11.20 12.51
N ASP A 174 9.93 12.24 11.71
CA ASP A 174 9.28 13.52 11.88
C ASP A 174 8.11 13.67 10.88
N GLN A 175 7.68 14.91 10.63
CA GLN A 175 6.57 15.18 9.72
C GLN A 175 7.00 15.50 8.28
N ASN A 176 8.27 15.31 7.94
CA ASN A 176 8.82 15.72 6.66
C ASN A 176 9.15 14.51 5.80
N ILE A 177 9.03 14.66 4.47
CA ILE A 177 9.56 13.66 3.54
C ILE A 177 11.09 13.60 3.76
N PRO A 178 11.65 12.43 4.09
CA PRO A 178 13.09 12.24 4.25
C PRO A 178 13.89 12.75 3.04
N ASN A 179 15.12 13.19 3.26
CA ASN A 179 15.94 13.85 2.23
C ASN A 179 16.63 12.87 1.26
N SER A 180 16.36 11.57 1.39
CA SER A 180 16.89 10.54 0.50
C SER A 180 16.07 9.26 0.59
N ARG A 181 16.11 8.46 -0.48
CA ARG A 181 15.54 7.11 -0.50
C ARG A 181 16.11 6.23 0.61
N GLN A 182 17.41 6.33 0.90
CA GLN A 182 18.06 5.56 1.96
C GLN A 182 17.50 5.90 3.34
N GLU A 183 17.31 7.18 3.64
CA GLU A 183 16.73 7.63 4.90
C GLU A 183 15.26 7.21 5.01
N TYR A 184 14.50 7.33 3.92
CA TYR A 184 13.13 6.84 3.84
C TYR A 184 13.06 5.35 4.16
N CYS A 185 13.88 4.54 3.47
CA CYS A 185 13.94 3.09 3.66
C CYS A 185 14.37 2.68 5.07
N ARG A 186 15.29 3.41 5.70
CA ARG A 186 15.70 3.19 7.10
C ARG A 186 14.51 3.31 8.06
N ILE A 187 13.59 4.24 7.80
CA ILE A 187 12.37 4.46 8.61
C ILE A 187 11.28 3.45 8.23
N TYR A 188 11.08 3.25 6.93
CA TYR A 188 9.97 2.51 6.35
C TYR A 188 10.08 0.99 6.56
N VAL A 189 11.25 0.39 6.30
CA VAL A 189 11.43 -1.06 6.33
C VAL A 189 11.17 -1.68 7.71
N PRO A 190 11.65 -1.12 8.83
CA PRO A 190 11.30 -1.65 10.15
C PRO A 190 9.78 -1.58 10.43
N ALA A 191 9.12 -0.50 10.02
CA ALA A 191 7.69 -0.33 10.18
C ALA A 191 6.88 -1.34 9.34
N SER A 192 7.34 -1.70 8.14
CA SER A 192 6.65 -2.69 7.31
C SER A 192 6.58 -4.08 7.95
N GLN A 193 7.59 -4.43 8.76
CA GLN A 193 7.63 -5.69 9.52
C GLN A 193 6.54 -5.78 10.60
N CYS A 194 5.91 -4.67 10.98
CA CYS A 194 4.78 -4.72 11.92
C CYS A 194 3.63 -5.57 11.38
N PHE A 195 3.36 -5.53 10.08
CA PHE A 195 2.28 -6.30 9.49
C PHE A 195 2.49 -7.82 9.65
N PRO A 196 3.54 -8.44 9.09
CA PRO A 196 3.75 -9.86 9.26
C PRO A 196 3.95 -10.24 10.73
N ASN A 197 4.67 -9.45 11.54
CA ASN A 197 4.94 -9.80 12.93
C ASN A 197 3.65 -9.83 13.77
N THR A 198 2.77 -8.84 13.59
CA THR A 198 1.51 -8.79 14.33
C THR A 198 0.51 -9.82 13.85
N TYR A 199 0.40 -10.07 12.54
CA TYR A 199 -0.67 -10.93 12.03
C TYR A 199 -0.29 -12.42 12.03
N LYS A 200 0.97 -12.74 11.80
CA LYS A 200 1.46 -14.14 11.73
C LYS A 200 1.26 -14.90 13.04
N GLN A 201 1.37 -14.23 14.20
CA GLN A 201 1.12 -14.85 15.52
C GLN A 201 -0.32 -15.34 15.71
N TYR A 202 -1.29 -14.84 14.92
CA TYR A 202 -2.69 -15.27 14.99
C TYR A 202 -3.08 -16.25 13.89
N CYS A 203 -2.12 -16.70 13.10
CA CYS A 203 -2.35 -17.59 11.98
C CYS A 203 -1.71 -18.96 12.23
N PRO A 204 -2.24 -20.04 11.64
CA PRO A 204 -1.59 -21.34 11.69
C PRO A 204 -0.15 -21.26 11.15
N ASN A 205 0.78 -21.93 11.81
CA ASN A 205 2.17 -22.00 11.34
C ASN A 205 2.30 -23.04 10.21
N THR A 206 1.76 -22.72 9.04
CA THR A 206 1.84 -23.56 7.84
C THR A 206 2.77 -22.93 6.81
N GLU A 207 3.31 -23.75 5.91
CA GLU A 207 4.19 -23.29 4.83
C GLU A 207 3.54 -22.20 3.98
N LYS A 208 2.26 -22.33 3.66
CA LYS A 208 1.49 -21.35 2.88
C LYS A 208 1.39 -19.99 3.58
N ILE A 209 1.11 -19.99 4.88
CA ILE A 209 1.04 -18.77 5.69
C ILE A 209 2.41 -18.11 5.80
N ASN A 210 3.45 -18.91 6.05
CA ASN A 210 4.83 -18.43 6.09
C ASN A 210 5.22 -17.79 4.76
N LYS A 211 4.94 -18.46 3.65
CA LYS A 211 5.18 -17.95 2.30
C LYS A 211 4.45 -16.64 2.05
N LEU A 212 3.16 -16.54 2.37
CA LEU A 212 2.37 -15.31 2.21
C LEU A 212 3.05 -14.10 2.87
N PHE A 213 3.43 -14.23 4.15
CA PHE A 213 4.05 -13.13 4.88
C PHE A 213 5.50 -12.84 4.44
N THR A 214 6.26 -13.86 4.07
CA THR A 214 7.62 -13.68 3.53
C THR A 214 7.59 -12.98 2.18
N ASP A 215 6.73 -13.42 1.26
CA ASP A 215 6.60 -12.81 -0.07
C ASP A 215 6.09 -11.36 0.05
N PHE A 216 5.14 -11.10 0.95
CA PHE A 216 4.69 -9.74 1.26
C PHE A 216 5.86 -8.85 1.72
N ASN A 217 6.68 -9.35 2.65
CA ASN A 217 7.84 -8.61 3.12
C ASN A 217 8.84 -8.31 2.02
N ASN A 218 9.14 -9.30 1.17
CA ASN A 218 10.03 -9.12 0.05
C ASN A 218 9.49 -8.04 -0.90
N ALA A 219 8.19 -8.06 -1.17
CA ALA A 219 7.54 -7.07 -2.02
C ALA A 219 7.64 -5.65 -1.41
N VAL A 220 7.34 -5.51 -0.13
CA VAL A 220 7.42 -4.21 0.55
C VAL A 220 8.86 -3.68 0.63
N MET A 221 9.84 -4.57 0.78
CA MET A 221 11.25 -4.20 0.88
C MET A 221 11.93 -3.98 -0.46
N SER A 222 11.40 -4.52 -1.56
CA SER A 222 12.03 -4.45 -2.89
C SER A 222 12.37 -3.02 -3.34
N PRO A 223 11.51 -1.99 -3.15
CA PRO A 223 11.85 -0.60 -3.47
C PRO A 223 13.00 0.00 -2.63
N CYS A 224 13.53 -0.74 -1.65
CA CYS A 224 14.63 -0.32 -0.80
C CYS A 224 15.93 -1.12 -1.03
N GLN A 225 15.99 -1.97 -2.06
CA GLN A 225 17.11 -2.89 -2.30
C GLN A 225 18.09 -2.42 -3.40
N GLU A 226 18.03 -1.14 -3.80
CA GLU A 226 18.93 -0.53 -4.78
C GLU A 226 20.13 0.19 -4.15
#